data_AF-A0A3M2CN92-F1
#
_entry.id   AF-A0A3M2CN92-F1
#
_cell.length_a   1.000
_cell.length_b   1.000
_cell.length_c   1.000
_cell.angle_alpha   90.00
_cell.angle_beta   90.00
_cell.angle_gamma   90.00
#
_symmetry.space_group_name_H-M   'P 1'
#
loop_
_entity.id
_entity.type
_entity.pdbx_description
1 polymer ?
#
loop_
_entity_poly.entity_id
_entity_poly.type
_entity_poly.pdbx_seq_one_letter_code
_entity_poly.pdbx_strand_id
1 'polypeptide(L)'
;MIETATQSPLFTPPLNIFGGLLERIVEQTHLPAWVVVAGGILVASAVILGVISLAAMILIYAERKVAGHIQSRLGPMRVGWHGILQSIADGLKLLVKEDVVPANAHRFLFSFAPALVLVGALVPFAAVPFADIFVVANMDAALFFVLAFAALEVIGVIMAGWASNSKWSLYGGMRLAAQMMSY
;
A
#
# COMPACT_ATOMS: atom_id res chain seq x y z
N MET A 1 -36.34 -29.77 -16.16
CA MET A 1 -35.85 -29.78 -14.78
C MET A 1 -34.34 -29.99 -14.82
N ILE A 2 -33.60 -29.01 -15.36
CA ILE A 2 -32.15 -28.99 -15.38
C ILE A 2 -31.78 -27.84 -14.46
N GLU A 3 -31.46 -28.15 -13.21
CA GLU A 3 -30.95 -27.18 -12.24
C GLU A 3 -29.59 -26.68 -12.72
N THR A 4 -29.56 -25.41 -13.12
CA THR A 4 -28.35 -24.64 -13.35
C THR A 4 -27.66 -24.38 -12.02
N ALA A 5 -26.58 -25.12 -11.77
CA ALA A 5 -25.63 -24.92 -10.68
C ALA A 5 -24.81 -23.63 -10.88
N THR A 6 -25.43 -22.46 -10.79
CA THR A 6 -24.78 -21.15 -10.94
C THR A 6 -25.09 -20.21 -9.78
N GLN A 7 -25.16 -20.71 -8.56
CA GLN A 7 -25.27 -19.87 -7.36
C GLN A 7 -24.37 -20.38 -6.23
N SER A 8 -23.07 -20.14 -6.38
CA SER A 8 -22.24 -19.78 -5.23
C SER A 8 -21.54 -18.47 -5.59
N PRO A 9 -21.96 -17.32 -5.05
CA PRO A 9 -21.21 -16.10 -5.25
C PRO A 9 -20.07 -16.15 -4.23
N LEU A 10 -19.01 -16.91 -4.54
CA LEU A 10 -17.75 -16.82 -3.79
C LEU A 10 -17.17 -15.40 -3.82
N PHE A 11 -17.65 -14.57 -4.75
CA PHE A 11 -17.53 -13.13 -4.76
C PHE A 11 -18.88 -12.55 -5.20
N THR A 12 -19.76 -12.16 -4.28
CA THR A 12 -20.72 -11.10 -4.59
C THR A 12 -19.87 -9.84 -4.78
N PRO A 13 -19.74 -9.27 -6.00
CA PRO A 13 -19.13 -7.96 -6.13
C PRO A 13 -19.90 -7.04 -5.19
N PRO A 14 -19.23 -6.26 -4.31
CA PRO A 14 -19.94 -5.33 -3.47
C PRO A 14 -20.81 -4.52 -4.42
N LEU A 15 -22.12 -4.62 -4.20
CA LEU A 15 -23.11 -3.76 -4.85
C LEU A 15 -22.46 -2.39 -4.85
N ASN A 16 -22.19 -1.79 -6.01
CA ASN A 16 -21.90 -0.37 -6.25
C ASN A 16 -21.00 -0.11 -7.46
N ILE A 17 -21.53 0.70 -8.39
CA ILE A 17 -20.95 1.28 -9.63
C ILE A 17 -20.35 0.26 -10.61
N PHE A 18 -19.40 -0.56 -10.18
CA PHE A 18 -18.73 -1.56 -11.01
C PHE A 18 -19.60 -2.77 -11.29
N GLY A 19 -20.48 -3.23 -10.39
CA GLY A 19 -21.36 -4.37 -10.69
C GLY A 19 -22.20 -4.18 -11.96
N GLY A 20 -23.00 -3.10 -12.01
CA GLY A 20 -23.85 -2.81 -13.17
C GLY A 20 -23.11 -2.34 -14.43
N LEU A 21 -21.92 -1.72 -14.29
CA LEU A 21 -21.10 -1.32 -15.45
C LEU A 21 -20.29 -2.50 -16.00
N LEU A 22 -19.74 -3.35 -15.13
CA LEU A 22 -19.01 -4.55 -15.50
C LEU A 22 -19.97 -5.59 -16.10
N GLU A 23 -21.18 -5.77 -15.57
CA GLU A 23 -22.21 -6.62 -16.18
C GLU A 23 -22.52 -6.17 -17.62
N ARG A 24 -22.73 -4.86 -17.83
CA ARG A 24 -22.94 -4.29 -19.17
C ARG A 24 -21.73 -4.47 -20.09
N ILE A 25 -20.50 -4.39 -19.56
CA ILE A 25 -19.27 -4.62 -20.33
C ILE A 25 -19.11 -6.10 -20.67
N VAL A 26 -19.37 -7.03 -19.74
CA VAL A 26 -19.36 -8.49 -20.00
C VAL A 26 -20.35 -8.83 -21.10
N GLU A 27 -21.55 -8.26 -21.02
CA GLU A 27 -22.64 -8.49 -21.98
C GLU A 27 -22.30 -7.94 -23.39
N GLN A 28 -21.50 -6.87 -23.48
CA GLN A 28 -21.09 -6.25 -24.74
C GLN A 28 -19.77 -6.76 -25.33
N THR A 29 -18.86 -7.34 -24.53
CA THR A 29 -17.50 -7.70 -25.00
C THR A 29 -17.26 -9.21 -25.14
N HIS A 30 -18.19 -10.07 -24.70
CA HIS A 30 -18.05 -11.54 -24.73
C HIS A 30 -16.76 -12.08 -24.05
N LEU A 31 -16.12 -11.28 -23.19
CA LEU A 31 -14.93 -11.70 -22.45
C LEU A 31 -15.33 -12.66 -21.32
N PRO A 32 -14.48 -13.64 -20.98
CA PRO A 32 -14.79 -14.54 -19.88
C PRO A 32 -14.87 -13.77 -18.56
N ALA A 33 -15.89 -14.08 -17.74
CA ALA A 33 -16.26 -13.30 -16.56
C ALA A 33 -15.10 -13.03 -15.58
N TRP A 34 -14.16 -13.98 -15.44
CA TRP A 34 -12.99 -13.83 -14.59
C TRP A 34 -12.06 -12.69 -15.02
N VAL A 35 -11.97 -12.38 -16.32
CA VAL A 35 -11.15 -11.26 -16.84
C VAL A 35 -11.76 -9.93 -16.46
N VAL A 36 -13.09 -9.81 -16.55
CA VAL A 36 -13.77 -8.54 -16.26
C VAL A 36 -13.76 -8.25 -14.75
N VAL A 37 -13.95 -9.28 -13.92
CA VAL A 37 -13.82 -9.16 -12.46
C VAL A 37 -12.38 -8.81 -12.06
N ALA A 38 -11.37 -9.51 -12.61
CA ALA A 38 -9.96 -9.19 -12.34
C ALA A 38 -9.59 -7.77 -12.78
N GLY A 39 -10.08 -7.33 -13.95
CA GLY A 39 -9.92 -5.96 -14.43
C GLY A 39 -10.56 -4.92 -13.52
N GLY A 40 -11.78 -5.18 -13.04
CA GLY A 40 -12.46 -4.31 -12.08
C GLY A 40 -11.71 -4.17 -10.75
N ILE A 41 -11.20 -5.28 -10.21
CA ILE A 41 -10.38 -5.28 -8.99
C ILE A 41 -9.10 -4.48 -9.20
N LEU A 42 -8.40 -4.70 -10.32
CA LEU A 42 -7.16 -3.97 -10.63
C LEU A 42 -7.38 -2.46 -10.71
N VAL A 43 -8.46 -2.03 -11.36
CA VAL A 43 -8.81 -0.60 -11.46
C VAL A 43 -9.15 -0.03 -10.07
N ALA A 44 -9.98 -0.73 -9.28
CA ALA A 44 -10.33 -0.28 -7.94
C ALA A 44 -9.10 -0.17 -7.03
N SER A 45 -8.22 -1.18 -7.04
CA SER A 45 -6.96 -1.16 -6.30
C SER A 45 -6.04 -0.03 -6.77
N ALA A 46 -5.91 0.21 -8.08
CA ALA A 46 -5.09 1.29 -8.61
C ALA A 46 -5.60 2.67 -8.17
N VAL A 47 -6.92 2.88 -8.15
CA VAL A 47 -7.53 4.12 -7.66
C VAL A 47 -7.22 4.33 -6.18
N ILE A 48 -7.41 3.31 -5.34
CA ILE A 48 -7.13 3.41 -3.90
C ILE A 48 -5.66 3.68 -3.63
N LEU A 49 -4.77 2.92 -4.27
CA LEU A 49 -3.33 3.13 -4.14
C LEU A 49 -2.92 4.54 -4.60
N GLY A 50 -3.53 5.06 -5.67
CA GLY A 50 -3.33 6.42 -6.13
C GLY A 50 -3.77 7.46 -5.10
N VAL A 51 -4.95 7.29 -4.50
CA VAL A 51 -5.47 8.17 -3.45
C VAL A 51 -4.59 8.14 -2.20
N ILE A 52 -4.21 6.95 -1.73
CA ILE A 52 -3.33 6.78 -0.56
C ILE A 52 -1.96 7.40 -0.82
N SER A 53 -1.38 7.20 -2.00
CA SER A 53 -0.09 7.77 -2.37
C SER A 53 -0.14 9.30 -2.41
N LEU A 54 -1.22 9.87 -2.96
CA LEU A 54 -1.44 11.31 -2.96
C LEU A 54 -1.60 11.86 -1.54
N ALA A 55 -2.38 11.17 -0.69
CA ALA A 55 -2.54 11.52 0.72
C ALA A 55 -1.19 11.50 1.46
N ALA A 56 -0.37 10.47 1.25
CA ALA A 56 0.97 10.37 1.82
C ALA A 56 1.86 11.55 1.37
N MET A 57 1.84 11.92 0.09
CA MET A 57 2.60 13.08 -0.41
C MET A 57 2.18 14.40 0.26
N ILE A 58 0.87 14.60 0.48
CA ILE A 58 0.32 15.77 1.18
C ILE A 58 0.74 15.74 2.64
N LEU A 59 0.65 14.59 3.32
CA LEU A 59 1.04 14.43 4.71
C LEU A 59 2.54 14.70 4.91
N ILE A 60 3.42 14.21 4.03
CA ILE A 60 4.87 14.49 4.09
C ILE A 60 5.15 16.00 3.94
N TYR A 61 4.40 16.69 3.09
CA TYR A 61 4.52 18.16 2.96
C TYR A 61 3.99 18.88 4.21
N ALA A 62 2.82 18.46 4.71
CA ALA A 62 2.18 19.03 5.88
C ALA A 62 3.04 18.83 7.14
N GLU A 63 3.57 17.63 7.37
CA GLU A 63 4.47 17.30 8.48
C GLU A 63 5.66 18.26 8.52
N ARG A 64 6.36 18.43 7.38
CA ARG A 64 7.51 19.35 7.29
C ARG A 64 7.12 20.80 7.56
N LYS A 65 5.93 21.20 7.12
CA LYS A 65 5.45 22.57 7.31
C LYS A 65 5.06 22.81 8.76
N VAL A 66 4.26 21.92 9.35
CA VAL A 66 3.82 21.99 10.75
C VAL A 66 5.02 21.92 11.69
N ALA A 67 5.94 20.97 11.48
CA ALA A 67 7.17 20.86 12.27
C ALA A 67 8.03 22.13 12.19
N GLY A 68 8.09 22.78 11.01
CA GLY A 68 8.74 24.08 10.85
C GLY A 68 8.10 25.15 11.73
N HIS A 69 6.77 25.29 11.67
CA HIS A 69 6.04 26.29 12.45
C HIS A 69 6.15 26.06 13.96
N ILE A 70 6.14 24.79 14.42
CA ILE A 70 6.40 24.43 15.83
C ILE A 70 7.78 24.90 16.27
N GLN A 71 8.78 24.81 15.37
CA GLN A 71 10.16 25.20 15.62
C GLN A 71 10.44 26.68 15.30
N SER A 72 9.40 27.50 15.07
CA SER A 72 9.53 28.91 14.67
C SER A 72 10.41 29.13 13.43
N ARG A 73 10.42 28.19 12.48
CA ARG A 73 11.08 28.31 11.18
C ARG A 73 10.12 28.04 10.03
N LEU A 74 10.41 28.62 8.86
CA LEU A 74 9.62 28.33 7.67
C LEU A 74 9.94 26.91 7.17
N GLY A 75 8.88 26.18 6.80
CA GLY A 75 8.98 24.90 6.10
C GLY A 75 9.46 25.06 4.64
N PRO A 76 9.20 24.08 3.76
CA PRO A 76 9.53 24.20 2.34
C PRO A 76 8.86 25.44 1.70
N MET A 77 9.65 26.33 1.09
CA MET A 77 9.14 27.58 0.47
C MET A 77 9.61 27.81 -0.98
N ARG A 78 10.59 27.04 -1.48
CA ARG A 78 11.28 27.33 -2.75
C ARG A 78 10.78 26.52 -3.94
N VAL A 79 10.37 25.26 -3.74
CA VAL A 79 9.99 24.36 -4.84
C VAL A 79 8.50 24.57 -5.16
N GLY A 80 8.22 25.54 -6.03
CA GLY A 80 6.87 26.01 -6.37
C GLY A 80 6.30 26.98 -5.32
N TRP A 81 5.04 27.40 -5.51
CA TRP A 81 4.35 28.29 -4.57
C TRP A 81 4.28 27.63 -3.18
N HIS A 82 4.89 28.26 -2.17
CA HIS A 82 4.94 27.75 -0.80
C HIS A 82 5.47 26.31 -0.65
N GLY A 83 6.28 25.81 -1.59
CA GLY A 83 6.89 24.48 -1.50
C GLY A 83 5.96 23.29 -1.83
N ILE A 84 4.81 23.51 -2.47
CA ILE A 84 3.83 22.45 -2.78
C ILE A 84 4.45 21.31 -3.61
N LEU A 85 5.39 21.62 -4.50
CA LEU A 85 6.02 20.63 -5.37
C LEU A 85 7.18 19.88 -4.69
N GLN A 86 7.46 20.15 -3.41
CA GLN A 86 8.59 19.54 -2.70
C GLN A 86 8.49 18.01 -2.64
N SER A 87 7.33 17.45 -2.28
CA SER A 87 7.17 15.98 -2.19
C SER A 87 7.36 15.29 -3.54
N ILE A 88 6.97 15.94 -4.65
CA ILE A 88 7.22 15.44 -6.02
C ILE A 88 8.72 15.46 -6.33
N ALA A 89 9.40 16.57 -6.00
CA ALA A 89 10.83 16.70 -6.24
C ALA A 89 11.66 15.68 -5.44
N ASP A 90 11.27 15.37 -4.20
CA ASP A 90 11.92 14.35 -3.39
C ASP A 90 11.70 12.94 -3.96
N GLY A 91 10.49 12.63 -4.42
CA GLY A 91 10.19 11.37 -5.08
C GLY A 91 11.02 11.18 -6.36
N LEU A 92 11.05 12.20 -7.23
CA LEU A 92 11.85 12.17 -8.46
C LEU A 92 13.35 12.02 -8.16
N LYS A 93 13.84 12.72 -7.13
CA LYS A 93 15.23 12.60 -6.68
C LYS A 93 15.55 11.16 -6.25
N LEU A 94 14.66 10.49 -5.51
CA LEU A 94 14.87 9.11 -5.07
C LEU A 94 14.85 8.12 -6.24
N LEU A 95 14.03 8.35 -7.27
CA LEU A 95 13.98 7.49 -8.46
C LEU A 95 15.25 7.58 -9.33
N VAL A 96 15.86 8.76 -9.39
CA VAL A 96 17.10 8.99 -10.15
C VAL A 96 18.34 8.61 -9.33
N LYS A 97 18.19 8.42 -8.00
CA LYS A 97 19.31 8.10 -7.11
C LYS A 97 19.78 6.68 -7.39
N GLU A 98 21.10 6.52 -7.49
CA GLU A 98 21.74 5.20 -7.55
C GLU A 98 21.39 4.36 -6.32
N ASP A 99 20.95 3.12 -6.57
CA ASP A 99 20.67 2.14 -5.52
C ASP A 99 21.96 1.38 -5.17
N VAL A 100 22.49 1.64 -3.97
CA VAL A 100 23.76 1.08 -3.50
C VAL A 100 23.49 -0.01 -2.46
N VAL A 101 23.82 -1.25 -2.81
CA VAL A 101 23.74 -2.40 -1.89
C VAL A 101 25.12 -2.64 -1.25
N PRO A 102 25.22 -2.81 0.08
CA PRO A 102 26.49 -3.09 0.73
C PRO A 102 27.13 -4.39 0.22
N ALA A 103 28.46 -4.40 0.05
CA ALA A 103 29.18 -5.54 -0.53
C ALA A 103 29.00 -6.85 0.26
N ASN A 104 28.89 -6.76 1.59
CA ASN A 104 28.73 -7.92 2.47
C ASN A 104 27.25 -8.24 2.78
N ALA A 105 26.30 -7.47 2.25
CA ALA A 105 24.87 -7.70 2.48
C ALA A 105 24.35 -8.84 1.61
N HIS A 106 23.32 -9.53 2.10
CA HIS A 106 22.63 -10.54 1.30
C HIS A 106 21.70 -9.85 0.30
N ARG A 107 22.15 -9.69 -0.96
CA ARG A 107 21.48 -8.87 -1.99
C ARG A 107 19.99 -9.15 -2.17
N PHE A 108 19.59 -10.42 -2.26
CA PHE A 108 18.17 -10.78 -2.44
C PHE A 108 17.29 -10.31 -1.26
N LEU A 109 17.61 -10.74 -0.04
CA LEU A 109 16.88 -10.36 1.17
C LEU A 109 16.91 -8.85 1.43
N PHE A 110 18.03 -8.18 1.16
CA PHE A 110 18.17 -6.75 1.36
C PHE A 110 17.25 -5.94 0.42
N SER A 111 17.18 -6.33 -0.85
CA SER A 111 16.29 -5.69 -1.83
C SER A 111 14.82 -6.11 -1.67
N PHE A 112 14.55 -7.32 -1.17
CA PHE A 112 13.19 -7.82 -0.99
C PHE A 112 12.52 -7.31 0.30
N ALA A 113 13.29 -7.07 1.37
CA ALA A 113 12.73 -6.66 2.65
C ALA A 113 11.87 -5.38 2.59
N PRO A 114 12.27 -4.29 1.90
CA PRO A 114 11.41 -3.11 1.71
C PRO A 114 10.10 -3.43 0.98
N ALA A 115 10.12 -4.35 0.02
CA ALA A 115 8.90 -4.76 -0.69
C ALA A 115 7.94 -5.50 0.26
N LEU A 116 8.46 -6.36 1.15
CA LEU A 116 7.64 -7.06 2.13
C LEU A 116 6.96 -6.11 3.12
N VAL A 117 7.70 -5.10 3.61
CA VAL A 117 7.14 -4.04 4.47
C VAL A 117 6.07 -3.25 3.73
N LEU A 118 6.33 -2.89 2.46
CA LEU A 118 5.36 -2.16 1.64
C LEU A 118 4.06 -2.96 1.43
N VAL A 119 4.16 -4.28 1.20
CA VAL A 119 3.00 -5.17 1.11
C VAL A 119 2.22 -5.18 2.43
N GLY A 120 2.90 -5.31 3.56
CA GLY A 120 2.31 -5.24 4.90
C GLY A 120 1.54 -3.93 5.15
N ALA A 121 2.05 -2.81 4.64
CA ALA A 121 1.43 -1.50 4.81
C ALA A 121 0.27 -1.24 3.84
N LEU A 122 0.35 -1.69 2.58
CA LEU A 122 -0.61 -1.32 1.54
C LEU A 122 -1.78 -2.31 1.40
N VAL A 123 -1.55 -3.61 1.57
CA VAL A 123 -2.59 -4.63 1.38
C VAL A 123 -3.76 -4.52 2.37
N PRO A 124 -3.56 -4.15 3.66
CA PRO A 124 -4.67 -3.95 4.60
C PRO A 124 -5.76 -2.98 4.11
N PHE A 125 -5.42 -2.00 3.28
CA PHE A 125 -6.39 -1.04 2.74
C PHE A 125 -7.43 -1.67 1.80
N ALA A 126 -7.19 -2.88 1.29
CA ALA A 126 -8.20 -3.62 0.53
C ALA A 126 -9.42 -4.02 1.38
N ALA A 127 -9.23 -4.18 2.68
CA ALA A 127 -10.29 -4.56 3.62
C ALA A 127 -11.00 -3.34 4.26
N VAL A 128 -10.52 -2.13 4.02
CA VAL A 128 -11.09 -0.90 4.60
C VAL A 128 -12.25 -0.39 3.74
N PRO A 129 -13.45 -0.19 4.32
CA PRO A 129 -14.57 0.41 3.59
C PRO A 129 -14.41 1.93 3.54
N PHE A 130 -14.14 2.48 2.36
CA PHE A 130 -13.97 3.94 2.17
C PHE A 130 -15.31 4.66 1.96
N ALA A 131 -16.30 3.95 1.43
CA ALA A 131 -17.68 4.39 1.31
C ALA A 131 -18.58 3.16 1.28
N ASP A 132 -19.89 3.33 1.52
CA ASP A 132 -20.91 2.27 1.32
C ASP A 132 -20.77 1.60 -0.06
N ILE A 133 -20.22 2.37 -1.00
CA ILE A 133 -20.09 2.06 -2.41
C ILE A 133 -18.68 1.71 -2.88
N PHE A 134 -17.68 1.77 -2.00
CA PHE A 134 -16.29 1.63 -2.38
C PHE A 134 -15.54 0.75 -1.37
N VAL A 135 -15.66 -0.56 -1.58
CA VAL A 135 -14.98 -1.63 -0.84
C VAL A 135 -14.31 -2.54 -1.88
N VAL A 136 -13.01 -2.82 -1.75
CA VAL A 136 -12.30 -3.68 -2.72
C VAL A 136 -12.64 -5.13 -2.51
N ALA A 137 -12.56 -5.59 -1.26
CA ALA A 137 -12.90 -6.93 -0.85
C ALA A 137 -13.77 -6.86 0.40
N ASN A 138 -15.04 -7.23 0.27
CA ASN A 138 -15.90 -7.42 1.43
C ASN A 138 -15.53 -8.76 2.07
N MET A 139 -14.96 -8.71 3.27
CA MET A 139 -14.47 -9.87 4.00
C MET A 139 -15.13 -9.90 5.39
N ASP A 140 -15.71 -11.04 5.76
CA ASP A 140 -16.27 -11.22 7.11
C ASP A 140 -15.21 -11.06 8.22
N ALA A 141 -13.95 -11.43 7.90
CA ALA A 141 -12.81 -11.36 8.81
C ALA A 141 -11.85 -10.20 8.48
N ALA A 142 -12.37 -9.05 8.02
CA ALA A 142 -11.56 -7.88 7.64
C ALA A 142 -10.60 -7.41 8.74
N LEU A 143 -11.03 -7.40 10.00
CA LEU A 143 -10.17 -6.99 11.13
C LEU A 143 -8.99 -7.96 11.33
N PHE A 144 -9.24 -9.27 11.27
CA PHE A 144 -8.19 -10.29 11.37
C PHE A 144 -7.22 -10.20 10.19
N PHE A 145 -7.72 -9.88 9.00
CA PHE A 145 -6.89 -9.65 7.81
C PHE A 145 -5.92 -8.50 8.02
N VAL A 146 -6.40 -7.34 8.50
CA VAL A 146 -5.55 -6.18 8.79
C VAL A 146 -4.48 -6.53 9.83
N LEU A 147 -4.86 -7.22 10.91
CA LEU A 147 -3.92 -7.65 11.95
C LEU A 147 -2.87 -8.66 11.45
N ALA A 148 -3.25 -9.58 10.56
CA ALA A 148 -2.32 -10.55 9.98
C ALA A 148 -1.24 -9.86 9.14
N PHE A 149 -1.61 -8.85 8.34
CA PHE A 149 -0.65 -8.09 7.54
C PHE A 149 0.21 -7.13 8.39
N ALA A 150 -0.32 -6.58 9.48
CA ALA A 150 0.48 -5.84 10.45
C ALA A 150 1.56 -6.73 11.10
N ALA A 151 1.23 -7.99 11.42
CA ALA A 151 2.21 -8.95 11.94
C ALA A 151 3.28 -9.34 10.90
N LEU A 152 2.94 -9.40 9.61
CA LEU A 152 3.90 -9.66 8.53
C LEU A 152 4.94 -8.54 8.39
N GLU A 153 4.58 -7.29 8.69
CA GLU A 153 5.48 -6.14 8.62
C GLU A 153 6.72 -6.31 9.53
N VAL A 154 6.51 -6.88 10.73
CA VAL A 154 7.57 -7.17 11.70
C VAL A 154 8.65 -8.07 11.10
N ILE A 155 8.26 -9.07 10.31
CA ILE A 155 9.20 -9.97 9.63
C ILE A 155 10.02 -9.20 8.59
N GLY A 156 9.41 -8.27 7.85
CA GLY A 156 10.09 -7.41 6.89
C GLY A 156 11.18 -6.54 7.54
N VAL A 157 10.88 -5.96 8.71
CA VAL A 157 11.85 -5.16 9.47
C VAL A 157 13.04 -6.01 9.93
N ILE A 158 12.78 -7.18 10.53
CA ILE A 158 13.85 -8.08 11.00
C ILE A 158 14.71 -8.52 9.81
N MET A 159 14.08 -8.86 8.68
CA MET A 159 14.76 -9.23 7.45
C MET A 159 15.67 -8.11 6.94
N ALA A 160 15.19 -6.86 6.92
CA ALA A 160 16.00 -5.71 6.50
C ALA A 160 17.23 -5.51 7.41
N GLY A 161 17.03 -5.60 8.74
CA GLY A 161 18.10 -5.45 9.72
C GLY A 161 19.16 -6.55 9.58
N TRP A 162 18.75 -7.80 9.43
CA TRP A 162 19.65 -8.94 9.25
C TRP A 162 20.38 -8.92 7.90
N ALA A 163 19.66 -8.65 6.80
CA ALA A 163 20.20 -8.72 5.45
C ALA A 163 21.30 -7.68 5.18
N SER A 164 21.27 -6.55 5.90
CA SER A 164 22.27 -5.47 5.78
C SER A 164 23.68 -5.83 6.27
N ASN A 165 23.83 -6.96 6.96
CA ASN A 165 25.10 -7.46 7.51
C ASN A 165 25.91 -6.38 8.28
N SER A 166 25.22 -5.69 9.20
CA SER A 166 25.80 -4.68 10.09
C SER A 166 25.30 -4.89 11.51
N LYS A 167 26.22 -4.91 12.48
CA LYS A 167 25.90 -5.05 13.92
C LYS A 167 24.88 -4.01 14.38
N TRP A 168 25.01 -2.77 13.90
CA TRP A 168 24.14 -1.66 14.32
C TRP A 168 22.76 -1.72 13.70
N SER A 169 22.68 -2.05 12.41
CA SER A 169 21.41 -2.22 11.70
C SER A 169 20.61 -3.39 12.28
N LEU A 170 21.29 -4.49 12.64
CA LEU A 170 20.65 -5.63 13.28
C LEU A 170 20.04 -5.24 14.64
N TYR A 171 20.80 -4.57 15.52
CA TYR A 171 20.26 -4.12 16.81
C TYR A 171 19.13 -3.09 16.66
N GLY A 172 19.23 -2.18 15.69
CA GLY A 172 18.15 -1.24 15.35
C GLY A 172 16.88 -1.97 14.91
N GLY A 173 17.01 -2.93 14.01
CA GLY A 173 15.90 -3.75 13.52
C GLY A 173 15.24 -4.56 14.64
N MET A 174 16.02 -5.20 15.52
CA MET A 174 15.48 -5.97 16.66
C MET A 174 14.73 -5.08 17.66
N ARG A 175 15.20 -3.84 17.89
CA ARG A 175 14.50 -2.88 18.76
C ARG A 175 13.17 -2.45 18.17
N LEU A 176 13.15 -2.14 16.87
CA LEU A 176 11.93 -1.73 16.18
C LEU A 176 10.91 -2.88 16.13
N ALA A 177 11.38 -4.11 15.86
CA ALA A 177 10.53 -5.30 15.92
C ALA A 177 9.93 -5.54 17.31
N ALA A 178 10.73 -5.41 18.38
CA ALA A 178 10.24 -5.53 19.75
C ALA A 178 9.18 -4.46 20.08
N GLN A 179 9.38 -3.23 19.61
CA GLN A 179 8.40 -2.16 19.78
C GLN A 179 7.10 -2.47 19.03
N MET A 180 7.17 -2.88 17.76
CA MET A 180 5.99 -3.19 16.94
C MET A 180 5.21 -4.40 17.46
N MET A 181 5.86 -5.39 18.08
CA MET A 181 5.14 -6.51 18.71
C MET A 181 4.48 -6.14 20.03
N SER A 182 4.92 -5.06 20.67
CA SER A 182 4.42 -4.65 22.00
C SER A 182 3.16 -3.80 21.94
N TYR A 183 2.85 -3.19 20.79
CA TYR A 183 1.73 -2.27 20.56
C TYR A 183 0.84 -2.80 19.44
#